data_AF-A0A7S0P1C9-F1
#
_entry.id   AF-A0A7S0P1C9-F1
#
_cell.length_a   1.000
_cell.length_b   1.000
_cell.length_c   1.000
_cell.angle_alpha   90.00
_cell.angle_beta   90.00
_cell.angle_gamma   90.00
#
_symmetry.space_group_name_H-M   'P 1'
#
loop_
_entity.id
_entity.type
_entity.pdbx_description
1 polymer ?
#
loop_
_entity_poly.entity_id
_entity_poly.type
_entity_poly.pdbx_seq_one_letter_code
_entity_poly.pdbx_strand_id
1 'polypeptide(L)'
;QLRTLTPPSWSANHINYGLGLMLQQSSIWTYMQGAPKWEDWGVYLGHGGVTYGFLSEQGWIPQLNATFSITTNDERYLLFRLVCDVIKAAARELYGQKIWLFW
;
A
#
# COMPACT_ATOMS: atom_id res chain seq x y z
N GLN A 1 14.11 11.73 1.65
CA GLN A 1 13.52 11.31 2.94
C GLN A 1 12.00 11.46 2.83
N LEU A 2 11.24 10.44 3.21
CA LEU A 2 9.78 10.53 3.31
C LEU A 2 9.40 11.35 4.55
N ARG A 3 8.34 12.14 4.47
CA ARG A 3 7.83 12.93 5.59
C ARG A 3 6.33 12.71 5.73
N THR A 4 5.86 12.62 6.97
CA THR A 4 4.43 12.64 7.25
C THR A 4 3.86 13.96 6.76
N LEU A 5 2.81 13.88 5.94
CA LEU A 5 2.12 15.08 5.48
C LEU A 5 1.41 15.75 6.66
N THR A 6 1.47 17.09 6.75
CA THR A 6 0.81 17.87 7.81
C THR A 6 -0.35 18.69 7.25
N PRO A 7 -1.31 19.15 8.07
CA PRO A 7 -2.38 20.04 7.59
C PRO A 7 -1.80 21.31 6.93
N PRO A 8 -2.44 21.86 5.88
CA PRO A 8 -3.73 21.48 5.29
C PRO A 8 -3.63 20.48 4.11
N SER A 9 -2.79 19.45 4.19
CA SER A 9 -2.71 18.41 3.14
C SER A 9 -3.88 17.42 3.18
N TRP A 10 -4.20 16.86 2.01
CA TRP A 10 -5.33 15.94 1.77
C TRP A 10 -5.28 14.62 2.52
N SER A 11 -4.10 14.22 3.02
CA SER A 11 -3.92 13.01 3.83
C SER A 11 -2.98 13.27 5.02
N ALA A 12 -3.16 14.44 5.64
CA ALA A 12 -2.41 14.84 6.82
C ALA A 12 -2.42 13.73 7.88
N ASN A 13 -1.26 13.44 8.45
CA ASN A 13 -1.03 12.42 9.49
C ASN A 13 -1.25 10.95 9.08
N HIS A 14 -1.66 10.66 7.84
CA HIS A 14 -1.95 9.29 7.37
C HIS A 14 -1.01 8.78 6.28
N ILE A 15 -0.25 9.67 5.62
CA ILE A 15 0.69 9.30 4.57
C ILE A 15 2.07 9.88 4.85
N ASN A 16 3.10 9.05 4.68
CA ASN A 16 4.48 9.50 4.53
C ASN A 16 4.80 9.62 3.04
N TYR A 17 5.11 10.83 2.59
CA TYR A 17 5.34 11.13 1.18
C TYR A 17 6.69 11.80 0.93
N GLY A 18 7.27 11.57 -0.24
CA GLY A 18 8.45 12.30 -0.71
C GLY A 18 8.99 11.73 -2.02
N LEU A 19 9.56 12.60 -2.86
CA LEU A 19 10.16 12.23 -4.15
C LEU A 19 9.21 11.42 -5.07
N GLY A 20 7.90 11.65 -5.00
CA GLY A 20 6.93 10.91 -5.80
C GLY A 20 6.59 9.51 -5.27
N LEU A 21 6.94 9.19 -4.02
CA LEU A 21 6.65 7.90 -3.40
C LEU A 21 5.89 8.07 -2.08
N MET A 22 5.01 7.12 -1.81
CA MET A 22 4.18 6.98 -0.62
C MET A 22 4.63 5.74 0.15
N LEU A 23 4.82 5.89 1.46
CA LEU A 23 4.77 4.73 2.35
C LEU A 23 3.31 4.42 2.63
N GLN A 24 2.83 3.29 2.11
CA GLN A 24 1.45 2.88 2.19
C GLN A 24 1.29 1.62 3.03
N GLN A 25 0.09 1.41 3.53
CA GLN A 25 -0.28 0.24 4.33
C GLN A 25 -1.42 -0.52 3.64
N SER A 26 -1.21 -1.81 3.43
CA SER A 26 -2.19 -2.71 2.80
C SER A 26 -3.30 -3.18 3.74
N SER A 27 -3.15 -3.00 5.06
CA SER A 27 -4.19 -3.25 6.07
C SER A 27 -4.99 -1.98 6.38
N ILE A 28 -6.32 -1.98 6.18
CA ILE A 28 -7.15 -0.79 6.47
C ILE A 28 -7.11 -0.42 7.95
N TRP A 29 -7.11 -1.42 8.83
CA TRP A 29 -7.12 -1.23 10.28
C TRP A 29 -5.86 -0.52 10.75
N THR A 30 -4.72 -0.86 10.15
CA THR A 30 -3.44 -0.24 10.46
C THR A 30 -3.35 1.15 9.83
N TYR A 31 -3.87 1.33 8.61
CA TYR A 31 -3.96 2.64 7.95
C TYR A 31 -4.76 3.67 8.77
N MET A 32 -5.86 3.23 9.40
CA MET A 32 -6.69 4.10 10.25
C MET A 32 -6.01 4.55 11.55
N GLN A 33 -4.91 3.89 11.97
CA GLN A 33 -4.18 4.24 13.19
C GLN A 33 -3.16 5.37 12.98
N GLY A 34 -2.92 5.79 11.73
CA GLY A 34 -2.02 6.89 11.39
C GLY A 34 -1.02 6.53 10.30
N ALA A 35 -0.01 7.37 10.13
CA ALA A 35 1.02 7.17 9.11
C ALA A 35 1.80 5.86 9.37
N PRO A 36 1.96 5.00 8.35
CA PRO A 36 2.62 3.72 8.51
C PRO A 36 4.11 3.87 8.84
N LYS A 37 4.65 2.89 9.57
CA LYS A 37 6.08 2.77 9.84
C LYS A 37 6.70 1.76 8.89
N TRP A 38 7.98 1.95 8.56
CA TRP A 38 8.70 1.10 7.60
C TRP A 38 8.69 -0.39 7.98
N GLU A 39 8.67 -0.68 9.27
CA GLU A 39 8.74 -2.03 9.84
C GLU A 39 7.37 -2.73 9.90
N ASP A 40 6.27 -2.00 9.74
CA ASP A 40 4.93 -2.57 9.89
C ASP A 40 4.68 -3.61 8.78
N TRP A 41 4.13 -4.76 9.14
CA TRP A 41 3.80 -5.79 8.16
C TRP A 41 2.76 -5.29 7.15
N GLY A 42 2.95 -5.62 5.88
CA GLY A 42 2.07 -5.17 4.79
C GLY A 42 2.32 -3.74 4.32
N VAL A 43 3.35 -3.07 4.85
CA VAL A 43 3.80 -1.78 4.31
C VAL A 43 4.55 -1.96 3.00
N TYR A 44 4.33 -1.03 2.08
CA TYR A 44 5.07 -0.95 0.84
C TYR A 44 5.40 0.50 0.50
N LEU A 45 6.51 0.68 -0.22
CA LEU A 45 6.90 1.95 -0.80
C LEU A 45 6.47 1.97 -2.26
N GLY A 46 5.54 2.85 -2.61
CA GLY A 46 4.89 2.82 -3.92
C GLY A 46 4.18 4.11 -4.28
N HIS A 47 3.40 4.06 -5.35
CA HIS A 47 2.54 5.17 -5.75
C HIS A 47 1.37 4.66 -6.59
N GLY A 48 0.16 5.04 -6.18
CA GLY A 48 -1.08 4.75 -6.89
C GLY A 48 -1.46 5.84 -7.90
N GLY A 49 -2.20 5.48 -8.92
CA GLY A 49 -2.65 6.39 -9.97
C GLY A 49 -4.10 6.13 -10.33
N VAL A 50 -4.83 7.21 -10.63
CA VAL A 50 -6.21 7.15 -11.10
C VAL A 50 -6.31 8.00 -12.35
N THR A 51 -6.72 7.42 -13.47
CA THR A 51 -6.88 8.16 -14.72
C THR A 51 -7.88 7.48 -15.65
N TYR A 52 -8.82 8.24 -16.20
CA TYR A 52 -9.74 7.80 -17.27
C TYR A 52 -10.41 6.41 -17.06
N GLY A 53 -10.88 6.08 -15.86
CA GLY A 53 -11.49 4.76 -15.59
C GLY A 53 -10.49 3.66 -15.22
N PHE A 54 -9.20 3.98 -15.10
CA PHE A 54 -8.15 3.05 -14.69
C PHE A 54 -7.59 3.42 -13.32
N LEU A 55 -7.40 2.39 -12.51
CA LEU A 55 -6.66 2.46 -11.26
C LEU A 55 -5.36 1.66 -11.40
N SER A 56 -4.26 2.20 -10.90
CA SER A 56 -2.97 1.50 -10.83
C SER A 56 -2.37 1.63 -9.45
N GLU A 57 -1.71 0.59 -8.95
CA GLU A 57 -0.86 0.67 -7.75
C GLU A 57 0.39 -0.16 -7.99
N GLN A 58 1.54 0.40 -7.64
CA GLN A 58 2.83 -0.25 -7.79
C GLN A 58 3.69 0.08 -6.60
N GLY A 59 4.45 -0.89 -6.13
CA GLY A 59 5.33 -0.68 -5.00
C GLY A 59 6.29 -1.83 -4.75
N TRP A 60 7.22 -1.55 -3.84
CA TRP A 60 8.14 -2.51 -3.26
C TRP A 60 7.74 -2.81 -1.82
N ILE A 61 7.66 -4.09 -1.49
CA ILE A 61 7.30 -4.62 -0.17
C ILE A 61 8.61 -5.09 0.50
N PRO A 62 9.17 -4.32 1.45
CA PRO A 62 10.48 -4.62 2.02
C PRO A 62 10.55 -5.98 2.71
N GLN A 63 9.48 -6.39 3.39
CA GLN A 63 9.42 -7.64 4.16
C GLN A 63 9.41 -8.88 3.27
N LEU A 64 9.01 -8.73 2.01
CA LEU A 64 9.02 -9.81 1.02
C LEU A 64 10.19 -9.71 0.05
N ASN A 65 10.94 -8.60 0.10
CA ASN A 65 11.89 -8.21 -0.94
C ASN A 65 11.28 -8.38 -2.35
N ALA A 66 10.03 -7.98 -2.51
CA ALA A 66 9.24 -8.22 -3.72
C ALA A 66 8.62 -6.91 -4.21
N THR A 67 8.47 -6.79 -5.53
CA THR A 67 7.73 -5.70 -6.16
C THR A 67 6.41 -6.20 -6.70
N PHE A 68 5.43 -5.30 -6.78
CA PHE A 68 4.15 -5.57 -7.43
C PHE A 68 3.75 -4.40 -8.31
N SER A 69 2.91 -4.69 -9.30
CA SER A 69 2.20 -3.70 -10.10
C SER A 69 0.83 -4.27 -10.44
N ILE A 70 -0.21 -3.51 -10.11
CA ILE A 70 -1.61 -3.84 -10.36
C ILE A 70 -2.17 -2.72 -11.21
N THR A 71 -2.92 -3.07 -12.25
CA THR A 71 -3.72 -2.13 -13.02
C THR A 71 -5.08 -2.74 -13.25
N THR A 72 -6.13 -1.96 -13.04
CA THR A 72 -7.53 -2.35 -13.26
C THR A 72 -8.23 -1.27 -14.06
N ASN A 73 -9.16 -1.67 -14.92
CA ASN A 73 -10.09 -0.80 -15.65
C ASN A 73 -11.48 -0.74 -14.97
N ASP A 74 -11.54 -1.14 -13.70
CA ASP A 74 -12.75 -1.11 -12.89
C ASP A 74 -12.52 -0.27 -11.64
N GLU A 75 -13.19 0.89 -11.57
CA GLU A 75 -13.14 1.79 -10.42
C GLU A 75 -13.98 1.29 -9.23
N ARG A 76 -14.79 0.25 -9.41
CA ARG A 76 -15.63 -0.32 -8.33
C ARG A 76 -14.83 -1.18 -7.36
N TYR A 77 -13.72 -1.75 -7.84
CA TYR A 77 -12.82 -2.50 -6.97
C TYR A 77 -11.94 -1.54 -6.19
N LEU A 78 -12.04 -1.65 -4.87
CA LEU A 78 -11.15 -0.97 -3.95
C LEU A 78 -9.74 -1.52 -4.20
N LEU A 79 -8.93 -0.76 -4.94
CA LEU A 79 -7.57 -1.13 -5.37
C LEU A 79 -6.73 -1.64 -4.20
N PHE A 80 -6.93 -1.04 -3.03
CA PHE A 80 -6.36 -1.47 -1.78
C PHE A 80 -6.57 -2.98 -1.53
N ARG A 81 -7.76 -3.52 -1.81
CA ARG A 81 -8.15 -4.91 -1.53
C ARG A 81 -7.36 -5.89 -2.34
N LEU A 82 -7.21 -5.57 -3.63
CA LEU A 82 -6.37 -6.31 -4.55
C LEU A 82 -4.91 -6.30 -4.10
N VAL A 83 -4.38 -5.16 -3.65
CA VAL A 83 -3.00 -5.06 -3.15
C VAL A 83 -2.78 -6.00 -1.96
N CYS A 84 -3.67 -5.99 -0.96
CA CYS A 84 -3.55 -6.90 0.19
C CYS A 84 -3.68 -8.37 -0.19
N ASP A 85 -4.60 -8.73 -1.10
CA ASP A 85 -4.74 -10.11 -1.55
C ASP A 85 -3.49 -10.59 -2.33
N VAL A 86 -2.89 -9.70 -3.13
CA VAL A 86 -1.60 -9.95 -3.80
C VAL A 86 -0.48 -10.13 -2.78
N ILE A 87 -0.38 -9.27 -1.77
CA ILE A 87 0.63 -9.39 -0.71
C ILE A 87 0.45 -10.69 0.09
N LYS A 88 -0.79 -11.07 0.42
CA LYS A 88 -1.12 -12.34 1.07
C LYS A 88 -0.69 -13.54 0.23
N ALA A 89 -0.99 -13.52 -1.06
CA ALA A 89 -0.58 -14.58 -1.97
C ALA A 89 0.94 -14.67 -2.06
N ALA A 90 1.63 -13.54 -2.26
CA ALA A 90 3.10 -13.50 -2.34
C ALA A 90 3.76 -14.00 -1.06
N ALA A 91 3.30 -13.56 0.12
CA ALA A 91 3.84 -14.01 1.41
C ALA A 91 3.65 -15.52 1.62
N ARG A 92 2.51 -16.06 1.18
CA ARG A 92 2.22 -17.49 1.23
C ARG A 92 3.16 -18.29 0.33
N GLU A 93 3.38 -17.84 -0.90
CA GLU A 93 4.23 -18.55 -1.86
C GLU A 93 5.72 -18.44 -1.51
N LEU A 94 6.19 -17.27 -1.09
CA LEU A 94 7.62 -17.04 -0.84
C LEU A 94 8.11 -17.64 0.49
N TYR A 95 7.27 -17.63 1.53
CA TYR A 95 7.70 -18.00 2.89
C TYR A 95 6.83 -19.06 3.56
N GLY A 96 5.80 -19.58 2.89
CA GLY A 96 4.84 -20.49 3.51
C GLY A 96 4.05 -19.86 4.66
N GLN A 97 4.11 -18.53 4.83
CA GLN A 97 3.47 -17.83 5.93
C GLN A 97 2.02 -17.46 5.58
N LYS A 98 1.10 -17.76 6.49
CA LYS A 98 -0.25 -17.20 6.45
C LYS A 98 -0.26 -15.89 7.21
N ILE A 99 -0.32 -14.79 6.46
CA ILE A 99 -0.39 -13.45 7.03
C ILE A 99 -1.83 -12.96 7.12
N TRP A 100 -2.17 -12.43 8.28
CA TRP A 100 -3.50 -11.89 8.58
C TRP A 100 -3.49 -10.38 8.38
N LEU A 101 -3.59 -9.94 7.12
CA LEU A 101 -3.90 -8.55 6.81
C LEU A 101 -5.42 -8.40 6.77
N PHE A 102 -5.96 -7.52 7.61
CA PHE A 102 -7.40 -7.33 7.76
C PHE A 102 -7.90 -6.19 6.85
N TRP A 103 -9.06 -6.42 6.24
CA TRP A 103 -9.86 -5.44 5.50
C TRP A 103 -11.04 -4.94 6.33
#